data_AF-A0A453AZL9-F1
#
_entry.id   AF-A0A453AZL9-F1
#
_cell.length_a   1.000
_cell.length_b   1.000
_cell.length_c   1.000
_cell.angle_alpha   90.00
_cell.angle_beta   90.00
_cell.angle_gamma   90.00
#
_symmetry.space_group_name_H-M   'P 1'
#
loop_
_entity.id
_entity.type
_entity.pdbx_description
1 polymer ?
#
loop_
_entity_poly.entity_id
_entity_poly.type
_entity_poly.pdbx_seq_one_letter_code
_entity_poly.pdbx_strand_id
1 'polypeptide(L)'
;NSWAADRNTKQEIAQDLKSSQGVCLDGSLPGYHLHRGSGSGSNNWLVNLEGGGWCNDVKSCVFRKGSRRGSSNHMERQLQFTGIMSNRPEENPDFYNWNRVKVRYCDGGSFTGDGADASGLYFRGQRIWQAAIDDLMAQGMRSASQALLSGCSAGGASAILHCDEFRGMFPSNTRVKCLADAGMFLDSVDIAGRREMRDVFNGIVRLQASGRSLPRSCTSRMDKTSCFFPQNVLPNIQTPTFILNTAYDVWQLQESLAPRTADPRGLWQSCKQNYASCNSNQLQFLNGFRNEMLNAVKGFSGSGQNGVFINSCFAHCQSERQDTWYSSNSPRLGNKRIAEAVGDWFFERGNAKYTDCAYPCDGTCHHLVFKGRH
;
A
#
# COMPACT_ATOMS: atom_id res chain seq x y z
N ASN A 1 30.33 -3.19 11.25
CA ASN A 1 30.03 -3.68 12.62
C ASN A 1 29.39 -2.58 13.45
N SER A 2 28.05 -2.54 13.48
CA SER A 2 27.23 -1.90 14.53
C SER A 2 25.75 -2.21 14.30
N TRP A 3 25.38 -3.50 14.18
CA TRP A 3 23.98 -3.94 14.25
C TRP A 3 23.72 -4.51 15.65
N ALA A 4 23.75 -3.64 16.66
CA ALA A 4 23.13 -3.97 17.94
C ALA A 4 21.64 -3.68 17.79
N ALA A 5 20.87 -4.69 17.35
CA ALA A 5 19.41 -4.61 17.30
C ALA A 5 18.88 -4.52 18.73
N ASP A 6 18.30 -3.38 19.08
CA ASP A 6 17.69 -3.16 20.39
C ASP A 6 16.44 -4.03 20.54
N ARG A 7 16.44 -4.89 21.57
CA ARG A 7 15.39 -5.88 21.85
C ARG A 7 14.04 -5.24 22.18
N ASN A 8 14.01 -3.92 22.43
CA ASN A 8 12.81 -3.13 22.74
C ASN A 8 12.00 -2.67 21.52
N THR A 9 12.41 -2.96 20.28
CA THR A 9 11.71 -2.50 19.05
C THR A 9 10.76 -3.53 18.45
N LYS A 10 10.80 -4.76 18.95
CA LYS A 10 10.06 -5.89 18.41
C LYS A 10 8.66 -5.94 19.02
N GLN A 11 7.64 -5.60 18.23
CA GLN A 11 6.26 -5.69 18.67
C GLN A 11 5.80 -7.14 18.66
N GLU A 12 5.01 -7.55 19.64
CA GLU A 12 4.37 -8.87 19.65
C GLU A 12 3.10 -8.83 18.80
N ILE A 13 2.77 -9.96 18.16
CA ILE A 13 1.47 -10.12 17.50
C ILE A 13 0.39 -10.20 18.58
N ALA A 14 -0.63 -9.35 18.52
CA ALA A 14 -1.83 -9.58 19.30
C ALA A 14 -2.48 -10.88 18.79
N GLN A 15 -2.36 -11.97 19.54
CA GLN A 15 -2.93 -13.25 19.16
C GLN A 15 -4.46 -13.22 19.27
N ASP A 16 -5.07 -13.80 18.23
CA ASP A 16 -6.45 -14.23 18.12
C ASP A 16 -7.48 -13.11 18.16
N LEU A 17 -7.58 -12.37 17.05
CA LEU A 17 -8.78 -11.58 16.71
C LEU A 17 -10.00 -12.52 16.68
N LYS A 18 -10.62 -12.75 17.84
CA LYS A 18 -11.83 -13.56 18.00
C LYS A 18 -13.04 -12.80 17.46
N SER A 19 -13.05 -12.54 16.15
CA SER A 19 -14.30 -12.41 15.43
C SER A 19 -14.66 -13.79 14.90
N SER A 20 -15.93 -14.18 14.96
CA SER A 20 -16.37 -15.54 14.60
C SER A 20 -16.13 -15.93 13.14
N GLN A 21 -15.56 -15.04 12.29
CA GLN A 21 -15.53 -15.22 10.84
C GLN A 21 -14.32 -14.61 10.10
N GLY A 22 -13.45 -13.82 10.75
CA GLY A 22 -12.23 -13.29 10.13
C GLY A 22 -11.08 -14.28 10.27
N VAL A 23 -10.74 -14.99 9.20
CA VAL A 23 -9.63 -15.98 9.16
C VAL A 23 -8.76 -15.78 7.91
N CYS A 24 -7.47 -16.09 8.03
CA CYS A 24 -6.55 -16.12 6.89
C CYS A 24 -6.95 -17.16 5.85
N LEU A 25 -6.30 -17.16 4.67
CA LEU A 25 -6.57 -18.12 3.59
C LEU A 25 -6.53 -19.59 4.04
N ASP A 26 -5.74 -19.93 5.06
CA ASP A 26 -5.64 -21.28 5.63
C ASP A 26 -6.63 -21.61 6.75
N GLY A 27 -7.39 -20.62 7.23
CA GLY A 27 -8.28 -20.75 8.39
C GLY A 27 -7.65 -20.33 9.73
N SER A 28 -6.37 -19.99 9.77
CA SER A 28 -5.73 -19.45 10.98
C SER A 28 -6.24 -18.05 11.32
N LEU A 29 -6.19 -17.67 12.60
CA LEU A 29 -6.65 -16.37 13.05
C LEU A 29 -5.67 -15.27 12.59
N PRO A 30 -6.17 -14.16 12.03
CA PRO A 30 -5.32 -13.04 11.64
C PRO A 30 -4.77 -12.33 12.88
N GLY A 31 -3.81 -11.43 12.67
CA GLY A 31 -3.28 -10.61 13.75
C GLY A 31 -2.65 -9.33 13.24
N TYR A 32 -2.24 -8.50 14.20
CA TYR A 32 -1.51 -7.27 13.94
C TYR A 32 -0.39 -7.11 14.98
N HIS A 33 0.60 -6.31 14.65
CA HIS A 33 1.65 -5.86 15.56
C HIS A 33 1.33 -4.46 16.07
N LEU A 34 1.49 -4.19 17.36
CA LEU A 34 1.15 -2.89 17.95
C LEU A 34 2.24 -2.35 18.86
N HIS A 35 2.72 -1.14 18.57
CA HIS A 35 3.56 -0.33 19.44
C HIS A 35 2.74 0.81 20.04
N ARG A 36 2.59 0.88 21.36
CA ARG A 36 1.83 1.96 22.02
C ARG A 36 2.52 3.31 21.90
N GLY A 37 1.71 4.36 21.78
CA GLY A 37 2.17 5.74 21.73
C GLY A 37 2.62 6.26 23.10
N SER A 38 3.25 7.43 23.11
CA SER A 38 3.77 8.08 24.32
C SER A 38 3.59 9.60 24.26
N GLY A 39 3.57 10.25 25.44
CA GLY A 39 3.45 11.70 25.54
C GLY A 39 2.23 12.25 24.80
N SER A 40 2.45 13.31 24.01
CA SER A 40 1.41 13.96 23.20
C SER A 40 0.84 13.07 22.08
N GLY A 41 1.55 12.02 21.66
CA GLY A 41 1.10 11.07 20.64
C GLY A 41 0.31 9.88 21.18
N SER A 42 0.16 9.75 22.51
CA SER A 42 -0.50 8.61 23.15
C SER A 42 -1.98 8.43 22.77
N ASN A 43 -2.65 9.49 22.30
CA ASN A 43 -4.03 9.43 21.78
C ASN A 43 -4.13 9.52 20.25
N ASN A 44 -3.01 9.37 19.53
CA ASN A 44 -2.97 9.37 18.08
C ASN A 44 -2.63 7.96 17.55
N TRP A 45 -3.12 7.62 16.37
CA TRP A 45 -3.06 6.26 15.83
C TRP A 45 -2.61 6.24 14.37
N LEU A 46 -1.62 5.42 14.07
CA LEU A 46 -1.19 5.07 12.72
C LEU A 46 -1.48 3.59 12.48
N VAL A 47 -2.44 3.28 11.63
CA VAL A 47 -2.79 1.91 11.24
C VAL A 47 -2.23 1.64 9.86
N ASN A 48 -1.18 0.83 9.76
CA ASN A 48 -0.50 0.50 8.52
C ASN A 48 -0.88 -0.91 8.03
N LEU A 49 -1.42 -1.00 6.82
CA LEU A 49 -1.81 -2.24 6.18
C LEU A 49 -0.63 -2.86 5.43
N GLU A 50 -0.28 -4.10 5.78
CA GLU A 50 0.77 -4.83 5.06
C GLU A 50 0.33 -5.12 3.61
N GLY A 51 1.16 -4.78 2.62
CA GLY A 51 0.97 -5.26 1.24
C GLY A 51 1.74 -6.54 0.96
N GLY A 52 1.57 -7.17 -0.20
CA GLY A 52 2.33 -8.35 -0.58
C GLY A 52 1.78 -9.09 -1.80
N GLY A 53 1.37 -8.37 -2.84
CA GLY A 53 0.70 -8.92 -4.02
C GLY A 53 -0.64 -9.59 -3.70
N TRP A 54 -1.13 -10.43 -4.61
CA TRP A 54 -2.44 -11.07 -4.49
C TRP A 54 -2.39 -12.54 -4.89
N CYS A 55 -3.51 -13.23 -4.74
CA CYS A 55 -3.79 -14.44 -5.47
C CYS A 55 -5.16 -14.30 -6.16
N ASN A 56 -5.22 -14.61 -7.45
CA ASN A 56 -6.36 -14.31 -8.31
C ASN A 56 -7.01 -15.55 -8.94
N ASP A 57 -6.49 -16.74 -8.64
CA ASP A 57 -7.07 -18.03 -8.99
C ASP A 57 -6.86 -19.05 -7.85
N VAL A 58 -7.54 -20.19 -7.91
CA VAL A 58 -7.45 -21.22 -6.85
C VAL A 58 -6.02 -21.72 -6.67
N LYS A 59 -5.27 -21.91 -7.77
CA LYS A 59 -3.91 -22.46 -7.74
C LYS A 59 -2.94 -21.52 -7.01
N SER A 60 -2.94 -20.24 -7.38
CA SER A 60 -2.14 -19.21 -6.75
C SER A 60 -2.53 -19.00 -5.28
N CYS A 61 -3.81 -19.10 -4.94
CA CYS A 61 -4.26 -18.99 -3.55
C CYS A 61 -3.87 -20.20 -2.70
N VAL A 62 -3.95 -21.42 -3.24
CA VAL A 62 -3.44 -22.64 -2.57
C VAL A 62 -1.93 -22.54 -2.33
N PHE A 63 -1.16 -22.07 -3.31
CA PHE A 63 0.27 -21.84 -3.10
C PHE A 63 0.54 -20.79 -2.02
N ARG A 64 -0.22 -19.68 -2.05
CA ARG A 64 -0.08 -18.58 -1.09
C ARG A 64 -0.44 -18.98 0.34
N LYS A 65 -1.42 -19.88 0.51
CA LYS A 65 -1.89 -20.43 1.79
C LYS A 65 -0.73 -20.97 2.65
N GLY A 66 0.27 -21.60 2.02
CA GLY A 66 1.45 -22.16 2.70
C GLY A 66 2.55 -21.16 3.06
N SER A 67 2.24 -19.87 3.18
CA SER A 67 3.21 -18.81 3.47
C SER A 67 2.68 -17.81 4.50
N ARG A 68 3.56 -16.91 4.99
CA ARG A 68 3.17 -15.79 5.88
C ARG A 68 2.12 -14.84 5.29
N ARG A 69 1.81 -15.00 4.00
CA ARG A 69 0.84 -14.21 3.22
C ARG A 69 -0.50 -14.90 2.99
N GLY A 70 -0.65 -16.11 3.51
CA GLY A 70 -1.90 -16.86 3.52
C GLY A 70 -2.20 -17.55 4.86
N SER A 71 -1.28 -17.48 5.83
CA SER A 71 -1.42 -18.09 7.14
C SER A 71 -0.66 -17.28 8.20
N SER A 72 -1.31 -17.05 9.34
CA SER A 72 -0.66 -16.43 10.50
C SER A 72 0.31 -17.38 11.21
N ASN A 73 0.21 -18.69 10.99
CA ASN A 73 1.15 -19.68 11.53
C ASN A 73 2.58 -19.50 10.99
N HIS A 74 2.72 -18.80 9.86
CA HIS A 74 4.01 -18.49 9.24
C HIS A 74 4.46 -17.04 9.47
N MET A 75 3.70 -16.24 10.21
CA MET A 75 4.05 -14.85 10.48
C MET A 75 5.11 -14.74 11.58
N GLU A 76 5.99 -13.75 11.41
CA GLU A 76 6.95 -13.37 12.43
C GLU A 76 6.20 -12.91 13.70
N ARG A 77 6.51 -13.52 14.84
CA ARG A 77 5.97 -13.12 16.14
C ARG A 77 6.38 -11.70 16.50
N GLN A 78 7.59 -11.33 16.08
CA GLN A 78 8.19 -10.04 16.33
C GLN A 78 8.51 -9.32 15.02
N LEU A 79 8.08 -8.07 14.89
CA LEU A 79 8.33 -7.25 13.70
C LEU A 79 9.02 -5.93 14.08
N GLN A 80 10.07 -5.58 13.35
CA GLN A 80 10.73 -4.27 13.47
C GLN A 80 9.95 -3.23 12.68
N PHE A 81 9.64 -2.11 13.31
CA PHE A 81 9.00 -0.97 12.67
C PHE A 81 10.05 0.04 12.19
N THR A 82 9.98 0.43 10.92
CA THR A 82 10.92 1.33 10.24
C THR A 82 10.16 2.39 9.43
N GLY A 83 10.86 3.42 8.93
CA GLY A 83 10.24 4.46 8.12
C GLY A 83 9.16 5.21 8.89
N ILE A 84 7.99 5.39 8.28
CA ILE A 84 6.79 5.99 8.90
C ILE A 84 6.34 5.28 10.19
N MET A 85 6.76 4.03 10.42
CA MET A 85 6.43 3.26 11.62
C MET A 85 7.52 3.37 12.71
N SER A 86 8.69 3.94 12.42
CA SER A 86 9.79 4.03 13.40
C SER A 86 9.37 4.82 14.65
N ASN A 87 9.95 4.46 15.80
CA ASN A 87 9.78 5.16 17.08
C ASN A 87 10.87 6.14 17.44
N ARG A 88 11.76 6.41 16.47
CA ARG A 88 12.84 7.35 16.62
C ARG A 88 12.48 8.66 15.94
N PRO A 89 12.44 9.81 16.65
CA PRO A 89 12.10 11.09 16.04
C PRO A 89 13.06 11.50 14.90
N GLU A 90 14.32 11.08 14.96
CA GLU A 90 15.30 11.27 13.88
C GLU A 90 15.02 10.42 12.62
N GLU A 91 14.17 9.41 12.73
CA GLU A 91 13.74 8.56 11.60
C GLU A 91 12.31 8.87 11.14
N ASN A 92 11.43 9.30 12.05
CA ASN A 92 10.01 9.52 11.85
C ASN A 92 9.50 10.73 12.66
N PRO A 93 9.86 11.96 12.28
CA PRO A 93 9.75 13.14 13.15
C PRO A 93 8.33 13.44 13.63
N ASP A 94 7.33 13.10 12.82
CA ASP A 94 5.94 13.50 13.01
C ASP A 94 5.06 12.43 13.68
N PHE A 95 5.39 11.15 13.49
CA PHE A 95 4.56 10.03 13.94
C PHE A 95 5.28 9.09 14.95
N TYR A 96 6.52 9.39 15.36
CA TYR A 96 7.34 8.51 16.21
C TYR A 96 6.76 8.21 17.60
N ASN A 97 5.85 9.02 18.12
CA ASN A 97 5.25 8.81 19.44
C ASN A 97 3.77 8.41 19.38
N TRP A 98 3.25 8.09 18.19
CA TRP A 98 1.87 7.61 18.02
C TRP A 98 1.72 6.14 18.40
N ASN A 99 0.50 5.70 18.68
CA ASN A 99 0.17 4.28 18.62
C ASN A 99 0.35 3.84 17.17
N ARG A 100 1.15 2.81 16.92
CA ARG A 100 1.45 2.33 15.57
C ARG A 100 1.10 0.87 15.47
N VAL A 101 0.32 0.55 14.45
CA VAL A 101 -0.23 -0.77 14.21
C VAL A 101 0.18 -1.24 12.84
N LYS A 102 0.67 -2.47 12.71
CA LYS A 102 0.84 -3.14 11.42
C LYS A 102 -0.16 -4.29 11.33
N VAL A 103 -1.22 -4.10 10.55
CA VAL A 103 -2.20 -5.16 10.29
C VAL A 103 -1.60 -6.13 9.29
N ARG A 104 -1.48 -7.41 9.67
CA ARG A 104 -0.79 -8.42 8.85
C ARG A 104 -1.69 -8.94 7.75
N TYR A 105 -1.09 -9.14 6.58
CA TYR A 105 -1.83 -9.45 5.35
C TYR A 105 -1.77 -10.94 5.02
N CYS A 106 -2.92 -11.61 5.12
CA CYS A 106 -3.06 -13.04 4.90
C CYS A 106 -4.29 -13.48 4.09
N ASP A 107 -5.05 -12.54 3.51
CA ASP A 107 -6.25 -12.84 2.71
C ASP A 107 -5.96 -12.91 1.20
N GLY A 108 -4.92 -12.24 0.72
CA GLY A 108 -4.56 -12.24 -0.69
C GLY A 108 -5.48 -11.43 -1.60
N GLY A 109 -6.34 -10.57 -1.04
CA GLY A 109 -7.34 -9.77 -1.73
C GLY A 109 -7.36 -8.29 -1.33
N SER A 110 -6.26 -7.73 -0.81
CA SER A 110 -6.24 -6.37 -0.24
C SER A 110 -7.35 -6.10 0.79
N PHE A 111 -7.62 -7.06 1.68
CA PHE A 111 -8.64 -6.95 2.71
C PHE A 111 -10.07 -6.72 2.18
N THR A 112 -10.35 -7.02 0.91
CA THR A 112 -11.69 -6.80 0.33
C THR A 112 -12.55 -8.06 0.25
N GLY A 113 -11.95 -9.25 0.27
CA GLY A 113 -12.65 -10.52 0.03
C GLY A 113 -13.70 -10.84 1.09
N ASP A 114 -14.88 -11.28 0.66
CA ASP A 114 -15.95 -11.80 1.52
C ASP A 114 -16.73 -12.91 0.80
N GLY A 115 -15.96 -13.84 0.24
CA GLY A 115 -16.45 -14.95 -0.58
C GLY A 115 -16.79 -16.19 0.23
N ALA A 116 -17.46 -17.15 -0.41
CA ALA A 116 -17.67 -18.48 0.15
C ALA A 116 -16.36 -19.28 0.20
N ASP A 117 -16.31 -20.28 1.09
CA ASP A 117 -15.17 -21.18 1.19
C ASP A 117 -15.10 -22.10 -0.02
N ALA A 118 -13.91 -22.29 -0.56
CA ALA A 118 -13.69 -23.15 -1.72
C ALA A 118 -12.30 -23.78 -1.68
N SER A 119 -12.21 -25.07 -1.99
CA SER A 119 -10.91 -25.79 -2.05
C SER A 119 -10.06 -25.67 -0.78
N GLY A 120 -10.70 -25.60 0.40
CA GLY A 120 -10.01 -25.40 1.68
C GLY A 120 -9.38 -24.02 1.85
N LEU A 121 -9.81 -23.02 1.06
CA LEU A 121 -9.43 -21.61 1.19
C LEU A 121 -10.57 -20.80 1.81
N TYR A 122 -10.19 -19.80 2.60
CA TYR A 122 -11.11 -18.85 3.22
C TYR A 122 -10.85 -17.43 2.70
N PHE A 123 -11.79 -16.88 1.95
CA PHE A 123 -11.68 -15.53 1.37
C PHE A 123 -12.37 -14.49 2.27
N ARG A 124 -11.70 -14.14 3.37
CA ARG A 124 -12.27 -13.32 4.46
C ARG A 124 -11.56 -11.98 4.68
N GLY A 125 -10.96 -11.41 3.64
CA GLY A 125 -10.26 -10.12 3.71
C GLY A 125 -11.05 -9.01 4.42
N GLN A 126 -12.32 -8.79 4.06
CA GLN A 126 -13.16 -7.76 4.69
C GLN A 126 -13.40 -8.04 6.17
N ARG A 127 -13.58 -9.31 6.53
CA ARG A 127 -13.80 -9.72 7.92
C ARG A 127 -12.54 -9.60 8.76
N ILE A 128 -11.36 -9.87 8.16
CA ILE A 128 -10.07 -9.62 8.80
C ILE A 128 -9.89 -8.13 9.09
N TRP A 129 -10.17 -7.27 8.09
CA TRP A 129 -10.14 -5.82 8.27
C TRP A 129 -11.07 -5.39 9.40
N GLN A 130 -12.34 -5.78 9.35
CA GLN A 130 -13.33 -5.41 10.37
C GLN A 130 -12.88 -5.85 11.77
N ALA A 131 -12.46 -7.11 11.91
CA ALA A 131 -12.00 -7.66 13.19
C ALA A 131 -10.80 -6.89 13.75
N ALA A 132 -9.81 -6.58 12.90
CA ALA A 132 -8.64 -5.84 13.32
C ALA A 132 -9.00 -4.42 13.76
N ILE A 133 -9.81 -3.69 12.98
CA ILE A 133 -10.16 -2.31 13.32
C ILE A 133 -11.06 -2.26 14.55
N ASP A 134 -12.05 -3.15 14.69
CA ASP A 134 -12.91 -3.20 15.88
C ASP A 134 -12.13 -3.45 17.17
N ASP A 135 -11.16 -4.37 17.13
CA ASP A 135 -10.30 -4.66 18.27
C ASP A 135 -9.40 -3.47 18.64
N LEU A 136 -8.86 -2.75 17.65
CA LEU A 136 -8.11 -1.51 17.88
C LEU A 136 -9.00 -0.40 18.44
N MET A 137 -10.24 -0.30 17.95
CA MET A 137 -11.25 0.64 18.46
C MET A 137 -11.54 0.36 19.94
N ALA A 138 -11.69 -0.92 20.33
CA ALA A 138 -11.86 -1.33 21.72
C ALA A 138 -10.62 -1.03 22.59
N GLN A 139 -9.43 -1.07 22.00
CA GLN A 139 -8.16 -0.75 22.66
C GLN A 139 -7.84 0.75 22.81
N GLY A 140 -8.82 1.61 22.56
CA GLY A 140 -8.74 3.05 22.77
C GLY A 140 -8.70 3.89 21.50
N MET A 141 -8.59 3.27 20.30
CA MET A 141 -8.59 4.03 19.05
C MET A 141 -9.91 4.80 18.82
N ARG A 142 -11.03 4.33 19.38
CA ARG A 142 -12.33 5.03 19.29
C ARG A 142 -12.29 6.46 19.82
N SER A 143 -11.41 6.74 20.78
CA SER A 143 -11.24 8.06 21.40
C SER A 143 -10.08 8.87 20.81
N ALA A 144 -9.50 8.42 19.68
CA ALA A 144 -8.33 9.06 19.08
C ALA A 144 -8.59 10.52 18.72
N SER A 145 -7.59 11.38 19.00
CA SER A 145 -7.59 12.75 18.50
C SER A 145 -7.28 12.78 17.01
N GLN A 146 -6.36 11.91 16.57
CA GLN A 146 -5.90 11.82 15.20
C GLN A 146 -5.70 10.35 14.81
N ALA A 147 -6.11 10.00 13.59
CA ALA A 147 -5.90 8.67 13.02
C ALA A 147 -5.41 8.77 11.57
N LEU A 148 -4.39 7.99 11.23
CA LEU A 148 -3.85 7.85 9.89
C LEU A 148 -3.97 6.38 9.47
N LEU A 149 -4.75 6.10 8.44
CA LEU A 149 -4.72 4.80 7.76
C LEU A 149 -3.64 4.85 6.69
N SER A 150 -2.66 3.96 6.76
CA SER A 150 -1.62 3.85 5.74
C SER A 150 -1.50 2.44 5.21
N GLY A 151 -0.77 2.27 4.12
CA GLY A 151 -0.38 0.95 3.64
C GLY A 151 0.50 1.06 2.42
N CYS A 152 1.26 -0.01 2.15
CA CYS A 152 2.04 -0.12 0.91
C CYS A 152 1.48 -1.19 -0.04
N SER A 153 1.56 -0.98 -1.37
CA SER A 153 1.33 -2.02 -2.37
C SER A 153 -0.12 -2.50 -2.31
N ALA A 154 -0.38 -3.79 -2.17
CA ALA A 154 -1.71 -4.31 -1.88
C ALA A 154 -2.37 -3.65 -0.64
N GLY A 155 -1.58 -3.28 0.37
CA GLY A 155 -2.04 -2.52 1.53
C GLY A 155 -2.29 -1.04 1.22
N GLY A 156 -1.57 -0.45 0.26
CA GLY A 156 -1.80 0.92 -0.21
C GLY A 156 -3.07 1.01 -1.04
N ALA A 157 -3.32 0.03 -1.91
CA ALA A 157 -4.61 -0.13 -2.59
C ALA A 157 -5.74 -0.31 -1.56
N SER A 158 -5.53 -1.15 -0.55
CA SER A 158 -6.47 -1.32 0.56
C SER A 158 -6.72 -0.02 1.34
N ALA A 159 -5.69 0.80 1.58
CA ALA A 159 -5.84 2.08 2.27
C ALA A 159 -6.74 3.04 1.48
N ILE A 160 -6.69 3.02 0.14
CA ILE A 160 -7.62 3.79 -0.71
C ILE A 160 -9.04 3.22 -0.61
N LEU A 161 -9.18 1.90 -0.76
CA LEU A 161 -10.48 1.22 -0.83
C LEU A 161 -11.26 1.33 0.49
N HIS A 162 -10.58 1.30 1.63
CA HIS A 162 -11.19 1.38 2.97
C HIS A 162 -11.12 2.77 3.60
N CYS A 163 -10.61 3.80 2.91
CA CYS A 163 -10.36 5.10 3.54
C CYS A 163 -11.63 5.74 4.13
N ASP A 164 -12.69 5.82 3.33
CA ASP A 164 -13.96 6.42 3.77
C ASP A 164 -14.67 5.54 4.80
N GLU A 165 -14.53 4.21 4.71
CA GLU A 165 -15.02 3.28 5.73
C GLU A 165 -14.32 3.53 7.07
N PHE A 166 -12.99 3.64 7.07
CA PHE A 166 -12.18 3.94 8.25
C PHE A 166 -12.56 5.28 8.87
N ARG A 167 -12.71 6.35 8.06
CA ARG A 167 -13.20 7.66 8.52
C ARG A 167 -14.56 7.56 9.19
N GLY A 168 -15.46 6.74 8.64
CA GLY A 168 -16.82 6.56 9.15
C GLY A 168 -16.90 5.93 10.54
N MET A 169 -15.82 5.30 11.01
CA MET A 169 -15.79 4.66 12.34
C MET A 169 -15.46 5.62 13.49
N PHE A 170 -15.05 6.85 13.18
CA PHE A 170 -14.67 7.86 14.17
C PHE A 170 -15.72 8.97 14.28
N PRO A 171 -15.84 9.61 15.46
CA PRO A 171 -16.58 10.86 15.63
C PRO A 171 -16.19 11.95 14.62
N SER A 172 -17.07 12.94 14.43
CA SER A 172 -16.84 14.04 13.48
C SER A 172 -15.62 14.90 13.83
N ASN A 173 -15.26 15.00 15.12
CA ASN A 173 -14.14 15.81 15.62
C ASN A 173 -12.77 15.12 15.56
N THR A 174 -12.70 13.81 15.32
CA THR A 174 -11.41 13.12 15.10
C THR A 174 -10.84 13.49 13.74
N ARG A 175 -9.57 13.92 13.69
CA ARG A 175 -8.85 14.12 12.43
C ARG A 175 -8.45 12.76 11.85
N VAL A 176 -9.13 12.31 10.81
CA VAL A 176 -8.78 11.08 10.09
C VAL A 176 -8.31 11.41 8.68
N LYS A 177 -7.17 10.86 8.28
CA LYS A 177 -6.63 10.96 6.91
C LYS A 177 -6.07 9.60 6.46
N CYS A 178 -5.83 9.43 5.16
CA CYS A 178 -5.27 8.20 4.60
C CYS A 178 -4.01 8.43 3.77
N LEU A 179 -3.04 7.53 3.83
CA LEU A 179 -1.81 7.53 3.03
C LEU A 179 -1.71 6.23 2.24
N ALA A 180 -1.70 6.31 0.92
CA ALA A 180 -1.46 5.16 0.06
C ALA A 180 -0.08 5.24 -0.57
N ASP A 181 0.80 4.32 -0.18
CA ASP A 181 2.16 4.17 -0.73
C ASP A 181 2.20 3.04 -1.77
N ALA A 182 2.68 3.32 -2.98
CA ALA A 182 2.76 2.33 -4.06
C ALA A 182 1.45 1.56 -4.30
N GLY A 183 0.32 2.19 -3.98
CA GLY A 183 -1.02 1.61 -4.02
C GLY A 183 -1.78 1.96 -5.28
N MET A 184 -1.26 2.89 -6.09
CA MET A 184 -1.92 3.44 -7.26
C MET A 184 -1.69 2.56 -8.50
N PHE A 185 -2.23 1.35 -8.49
CA PHE A 185 -2.16 0.46 -9.66
C PHE A 185 -3.10 0.95 -10.75
N LEU A 186 -2.59 1.05 -11.98
CA LEU A 186 -3.40 1.43 -13.15
C LEU A 186 -3.91 0.25 -13.96
N ASP A 187 -5.06 0.45 -14.61
CA ASP A 187 -5.55 -0.42 -15.68
C ASP A 187 -4.91 0.02 -17.00
N SER A 188 -3.62 -0.24 -17.13
CA SER A 188 -2.81 0.12 -18.30
C SER A 188 -2.63 -1.08 -19.21
N VAL A 189 -2.36 -0.82 -20.49
CA VAL A 189 -1.99 -1.86 -21.44
C VAL A 189 -0.52 -2.24 -21.28
N ASP A 190 -0.23 -3.54 -21.37
CA ASP A 190 1.12 -4.09 -21.36
C ASP A 190 1.80 -3.90 -22.73
N ILE A 191 3.08 -4.26 -22.80
CA ILE A 191 3.89 -4.15 -24.03
C ILE A 191 3.41 -5.06 -25.18
N ALA A 192 2.49 -5.97 -24.90
CA ALA A 192 1.85 -6.87 -25.88
C ALA A 192 0.40 -6.46 -26.17
N GLY A 193 -0.07 -5.31 -25.66
CA GLY A 193 -1.42 -4.78 -25.87
C GLY A 193 -2.52 -5.41 -25.01
N ARG A 194 -2.17 -6.20 -23.98
CA ARG A 194 -3.12 -6.85 -23.07
C ARG A 194 -3.26 -6.06 -21.77
N ARG A 195 -4.26 -6.39 -20.95
CA ARG A 195 -4.53 -5.73 -19.65
C ARG A 195 -4.30 -6.69 -18.48
N GLU A 196 -3.05 -7.10 -18.30
CA GLU A 196 -2.65 -8.10 -17.31
C GLU A 196 -3.12 -7.76 -15.88
N MET A 197 -2.97 -6.51 -15.43
CA MET A 197 -3.46 -6.09 -14.10
C MET A 197 -4.99 -6.24 -13.96
N ARG A 198 -5.74 -6.00 -15.05
CA ARG A 198 -7.21 -6.15 -15.03
C ARG A 198 -7.59 -7.62 -14.89
N ASP A 199 -6.84 -8.53 -15.51
CA ASP A 199 -7.07 -9.97 -15.34
C ASP A 199 -6.79 -10.41 -13.91
N VAL A 200 -5.75 -9.87 -13.27
CA VAL A 200 -5.46 -10.09 -11.84
C VAL A 200 -6.62 -9.59 -10.97
N PHE A 201 -7.02 -8.33 -11.11
CA PHE A 201 -8.11 -7.76 -10.30
C PHE A 201 -9.47 -8.39 -10.59
N ASN A 202 -9.75 -8.79 -11.83
CA ASN A 202 -10.96 -9.54 -12.16
C ASN A 202 -10.98 -10.91 -11.48
N GLY A 203 -9.85 -11.62 -11.47
CA GLY A 203 -9.72 -12.89 -10.75
C GLY A 203 -9.99 -12.74 -9.26
N ILE A 204 -9.42 -11.73 -8.60
CA ILE A 204 -9.67 -11.42 -7.18
C ILE A 204 -11.16 -11.12 -6.96
N VAL A 205 -11.74 -10.19 -7.72
CA VAL A 205 -13.14 -9.77 -7.56
C VAL A 205 -14.11 -10.93 -7.72
N ARG A 206 -13.85 -11.84 -8.66
CA ARG A 206 -14.69 -13.02 -8.91
C ARG A 206 -14.48 -14.11 -7.85
N LEU A 207 -13.23 -14.51 -7.62
CA LEU A 207 -12.90 -15.63 -6.74
C LEU A 207 -13.19 -15.31 -5.28
N GLN A 208 -12.83 -14.11 -4.83
CA GLN A 208 -12.90 -13.70 -3.43
C GLN A 208 -14.16 -12.90 -3.10
N ALA A 209 -15.05 -12.71 -4.09
CA ALA A 209 -16.27 -11.90 -3.99
C ALA A 209 -16.04 -10.45 -3.49
N SER A 210 -14.86 -9.88 -3.74
CA SER A 210 -14.44 -8.57 -3.22
C SER A 210 -15.38 -7.42 -3.56
N GLY A 211 -16.15 -7.53 -4.65
CA GLY A 211 -17.01 -6.44 -5.10
C GLY A 211 -18.13 -6.02 -4.15
N ARG A 212 -18.39 -6.77 -3.07
CA ARG A 212 -19.32 -6.35 -2.00
C ARG A 212 -18.72 -5.31 -1.06
N SER A 213 -17.39 -5.30 -0.96
CA SER A 213 -16.60 -4.48 -0.04
C SER A 213 -16.01 -3.24 -0.72
N LEU A 214 -16.11 -3.15 -2.05
CA LEU A 214 -15.62 -1.99 -2.81
C LEU A 214 -16.54 -0.78 -2.63
N PRO A 215 -16.02 0.46 -2.76
CA PRO A 215 -16.79 1.68 -2.57
C PRO A 215 -18.06 1.74 -3.44
N ARG A 216 -19.22 1.93 -2.79
CA ARG A 216 -20.53 2.06 -3.47
C ARG A 216 -20.59 3.25 -4.42
N SER A 217 -19.86 4.32 -4.10
CA SER A 217 -19.71 5.49 -4.96
C SER A 217 -19.13 5.14 -6.35
N CYS A 218 -18.33 4.08 -6.44
CA CYS A 218 -17.84 3.54 -7.70
C CYS A 218 -18.73 2.42 -8.26
N THR A 219 -19.06 1.40 -7.45
CA THR A 219 -19.74 0.19 -7.94
C THR A 219 -21.18 0.42 -8.39
N SER A 220 -21.78 1.57 -8.05
CA SER A 220 -23.06 2.02 -8.59
C SER A 220 -22.98 2.53 -10.04
N ARG A 221 -21.79 2.80 -10.56
CA ARG A 221 -21.56 3.40 -11.89
C ARG A 221 -20.68 2.56 -12.80
N MET A 222 -19.80 1.73 -12.23
CA MET A 222 -18.83 0.92 -12.97
C MET A 222 -18.86 -0.53 -12.50
N ASP A 223 -18.31 -1.44 -13.31
CA ASP A 223 -18.15 -2.83 -12.90
C ASP A 223 -17.18 -2.97 -11.71
N LYS A 224 -17.34 -4.04 -10.95
CA LYS A 224 -16.59 -4.28 -9.71
C LYS A 224 -15.08 -4.39 -9.95
N THR A 225 -14.62 -4.90 -11.08
CA THR A 225 -13.19 -4.96 -11.40
C THR A 225 -12.64 -3.57 -11.62
N SER A 226 -13.35 -2.73 -12.37
CA SER A 226 -12.99 -1.31 -12.52
C SER A 226 -12.93 -0.60 -11.17
N CYS A 227 -13.82 -0.91 -10.22
CA CYS A 227 -13.79 -0.30 -8.89
C CYS A 227 -12.74 -0.84 -7.92
N PHE A 228 -12.03 -1.90 -8.29
CA PHE A 228 -10.85 -2.33 -7.54
C PHE A 228 -9.64 -1.44 -7.87
N PHE A 229 -9.63 -0.85 -9.07
CA PHE A 229 -8.58 0.06 -9.51
C PHE A 229 -8.71 1.45 -8.84
N PRO A 230 -7.67 1.91 -8.12
CA PRO A 230 -7.65 3.23 -7.50
C PRO A 230 -8.06 4.40 -8.39
N GLN A 231 -7.69 4.42 -9.68
CA GLN A 231 -8.02 5.55 -10.56
C GLN A 231 -9.53 5.80 -10.70
N ASN A 232 -10.35 4.79 -10.45
CA ASN A 232 -11.82 4.91 -10.51
C ASN A 232 -12.44 5.23 -9.14
N VAL A 233 -11.69 5.10 -8.05
CA VAL A 233 -12.14 5.37 -6.68
C VAL A 233 -11.76 6.78 -6.25
N LEU A 234 -10.53 7.21 -6.53
CA LEU A 234 -9.99 8.52 -6.11
C LEU A 234 -10.88 9.72 -6.44
N PRO A 235 -11.58 9.81 -7.59
CA PRO A 235 -12.45 10.95 -7.87
C PRO A 235 -13.64 11.12 -6.90
N ASN A 236 -14.02 10.08 -6.18
CA ASN A 236 -15.17 10.08 -5.27
C ASN A 236 -14.79 9.85 -3.80
N ILE A 237 -13.49 9.79 -3.47
CA ILE A 237 -13.03 9.66 -2.09
C ILE A 237 -13.32 10.95 -1.32
N GLN A 238 -13.93 10.83 -0.15
CA GLN A 238 -14.33 12.01 0.64
C GLN A 238 -13.29 12.38 1.69
N THR A 239 -12.62 11.37 2.22
CA THR A 239 -11.63 11.53 3.28
C THR A 239 -10.31 12.05 2.69
N PRO A 240 -9.69 13.08 3.31
CA PRO A 240 -8.40 13.60 2.86
C PRO A 240 -7.37 12.48 2.73
N THR A 241 -6.83 12.33 1.51
CA THR A 241 -5.93 11.23 1.17
C THR A 241 -4.64 11.75 0.56
N PHE A 242 -3.52 11.09 0.86
CA PHE A 242 -2.21 11.34 0.27
C PHE A 242 -1.78 10.15 -0.58
N ILE A 243 -1.43 10.40 -1.84
CA ILE A 243 -0.90 9.38 -2.75
C ILE A 243 0.62 9.54 -2.83
N LEU A 244 1.33 8.60 -2.23
CA LEU A 244 2.76 8.41 -2.42
C LEU A 244 2.95 7.31 -3.46
N ASN A 245 3.45 7.63 -4.64
CA ASN A 245 3.66 6.63 -5.67
C ASN A 245 4.90 6.96 -6.47
N THR A 246 5.59 5.95 -6.99
CA THR A 246 6.58 6.19 -8.05
C THR A 246 5.83 6.31 -9.37
N ALA A 247 6.31 7.18 -10.27
CA ALA A 247 5.81 7.24 -11.64
C ALA A 247 6.13 5.97 -12.44
N TYR A 248 7.14 5.22 -11.98
CA TYR A 248 7.67 4.01 -12.60
C TYR A 248 7.71 2.87 -11.58
N ASP A 249 6.55 2.51 -11.03
CA ASP A 249 6.43 1.47 -10.00
C ASP A 249 6.95 0.12 -10.51
N VAL A 250 8.04 -0.34 -9.90
CA VAL A 250 8.76 -1.51 -10.41
C VAL A 250 7.96 -2.81 -10.27
N TRP A 251 7.03 -2.87 -9.33
CA TRP A 251 6.16 -4.04 -9.22
C TRP A 251 5.19 -4.07 -10.38
N GLN A 252 4.51 -2.95 -10.68
CA GLN A 252 3.59 -2.88 -11.82
C GLN A 252 4.33 -3.07 -13.15
N LEU A 253 5.56 -2.58 -13.28
CA LEU A 253 6.41 -2.84 -14.44
C LEU A 253 6.71 -4.32 -14.65
N GLN A 254 7.07 -5.03 -13.59
CA GLN A 254 7.46 -6.44 -13.67
C GLN A 254 6.28 -7.38 -13.83
N GLU A 255 5.19 -7.13 -13.11
CA GLU A 255 4.07 -8.07 -12.98
C GLU A 255 2.92 -7.76 -13.95
N SER A 256 2.80 -6.52 -14.44
CA SER A 256 1.70 -6.13 -15.34
C SER A 256 2.14 -5.56 -16.68
N LEU A 257 3.15 -4.68 -16.75
CA LEU A 257 3.42 -3.94 -17.99
C LEU A 257 4.38 -4.66 -18.92
N ALA A 258 5.38 -5.35 -18.38
CA ALA A 258 6.28 -6.19 -19.14
C ALA A 258 6.51 -7.55 -18.44
N PRO A 259 5.45 -8.31 -18.08
CA PRO A 259 5.62 -9.65 -17.52
C PRO A 259 6.22 -10.62 -18.53
N ARG A 260 6.68 -11.79 -18.06
CA ARG A 260 7.27 -12.83 -18.95
C ARG A 260 6.30 -13.27 -20.06
N THR A 261 5.00 -13.25 -19.78
CA THR A 261 3.93 -13.55 -20.74
C THR A 261 3.84 -12.51 -21.86
N ALA A 262 4.10 -11.22 -21.56
CA ALA A 262 4.11 -10.14 -22.54
C ALA A 262 5.47 -10.01 -23.26
N ASP A 263 6.56 -10.47 -22.63
CA ASP A 263 7.93 -10.41 -23.13
C ASP A 263 8.56 -11.81 -23.34
N PRO A 264 8.00 -12.68 -24.21
CA PRO A 264 8.49 -14.05 -24.37
C PRO A 264 9.92 -14.11 -24.95
N ARG A 265 10.36 -13.06 -25.66
CA ARG A 265 11.72 -12.95 -26.23
C ARG A 265 12.72 -12.31 -25.27
N GLY A 266 12.28 -11.85 -24.11
CA GLY A 266 13.16 -11.27 -23.10
C GLY A 266 13.74 -9.89 -23.45
N LEU A 267 13.10 -9.13 -24.34
CA LEU A 267 13.58 -7.82 -24.79
C LEU A 267 13.62 -6.79 -23.65
N TRP A 268 12.77 -6.95 -22.64
CA TRP A 268 12.69 -6.10 -21.46
C TRP A 268 13.52 -6.61 -20.28
N GLN A 269 14.19 -7.76 -20.39
CA GLN A 269 14.91 -8.34 -19.26
C GLN A 269 16.02 -7.43 -18.71
N SER A 270 16.88 -6.88 -19.58
CA SER A 270 17.96 -5.99 -19.16
C SER A 270 17.41 -4.70 -18.52
N CYS A 271 16.42 -4.08 -19.15
CA CYS A 271 15.73 -2.89 -18.64
C CYS A 271 15.08 -3.13 -17.26
N LYS A 272 14.36 -4.25 -17.07
CA LYS A 272 13.73 -4.58 -15.78
C LYS A 272 14.72 -4.96 -14.67
N GLN A 273 15.91 -5.43 -15.02
CA GLN A 273 16.97 -5.72 -14.06
C GLN A 273 17.69 -4.44 -13.63
N ASN A 274 18.04 -3.60 -14.60
CA ASN A 274 18.63 -2.29 -14.38
C ASN A 274 18.00 -1.28 -15.34
N TYR A 275 17.20 -0.36 -14.79
CA TYR A 275 16.46 0.59 -15.60
C TYR A 275 17.34 1.63 -16.32
N ALA A 276 18.61 1.76 -15.93
CA ALA A 276 19.60 2.52 -16.69
C ALA A 276 19.95 1.84 -18.05
N SER A 277 19.61 0.56 -18.22
CA SER A 277 19.84 -0.21 -19.45
C SER A 277 18.64 -0.19 -20.41
N CYS A 278 17.57 0.55 -20.09
CA CYS A 278 16.44 0.69 -20.98
C CYS A 278 16.83 1.49 -22.24
N ASN A 279 16.46 0.98 -23.42
CA ASN A 279 16.63 1.72 -24.67
C ASN A 279 15.56 2.83 -24.83
N SER A 280 15.72 3.66 -25.87
CA SER A 280 14.83 4.80 -26.13
C SER A 280 13.35 4.40 -26.26
N ASN A 281 13.04 3.28 -26.93
CA ASN A 281 11.66 2.81 -27.10
C ASN A 281 11.06 2.34 -25.77
N GLN A 282 11.86 1.65 -24.94
CA GLN A 282 11.44 1.24 -23.61
C GLN A 282 11.17 2.45 -22.72
N LEU A 283 12.07 3.44 -22.73
CA LEU A 283 11.88 4.70 -22.00
C LEU A 283 10.65 5.47 -22.49
N GLN A 284 10.37 5.47 -23.80
CA GLN A 284 9.17 6.08 -24.34
C GLN A 284 7.89 5.41 -23.83
N PHE A 285 7.85 4.08 -23.79
CA PHE A 285 6.72 3.34 -23.21
C PHE A 285 6.56 3.65 -21.71
N LEU A 286 7.65 3.64 -20.95
CA LEU A 286 7.66 3.99 -19.53
C LEU A 286 7.15 5.42 -19.29
N ASN A 287 7.52 6.37 -20.15
CA ASN A 287 7.03 7.74 -20.09
C ASN A 287 5.54 7.85 -20.42
N GLY A 288 5.02 6.98 -21.31
CA GLY A 288 3.59 6.82 -21.53
C GLY A 288 2.87 6.40 -20.24
N PHE A 289 3.36 5.36 -19.57
CA PHE A 289 2.81 4.89 -18.29
C PHE A 289 2.86 5.97 -17.20
N ARG A 290 3.98 6.69 -17.07
CA ARG A 290 4.08 7.85 -16.18
C ARG A 290 2.97 8.88 -16.48
N ASN A 291 2.73 9.20 -17.74
CA ASN A 291 1.71 10.18 -18.10
C ASN A 291 0.29 9.69 -17.75
N GLU A 292 0.01 8.40 -17.90
CA GLU A 292 -1.23 7.80 -17.40
C GLU A 292 -1.37 7.97 -15.89
N MET A 293 -0.30 7.76 -15.11
CA MET A 293 -0.30 7.98 -13.67
C MET A 293 -0.66 9.42 -13.30
N LEU A 294 0.03 10.39 -13.93
CA LEU A 294 -0.22 11.80 -13.64
C LEU A 294 -1.63 12.23 -14.02
N ASN A 295 -2.15 11.71 -15.14
CA ASN A 295 -3.52 11.97 -15.56
C ASN A 295 -4.54 11.37 -14.57
N ALA A 296 -4.30 10.15 -14.07
CA ALA A 296 -5.19 9.48 -13.13
C ALA A 296 -5.35 10.23 -11.80
N VAL A 297 -4.30 10.91 -11.33
CA VAL A 297 -4.36 11.68 -10.07
C VAL A 297 -4.73 13.15 -10.27
N LYS A 298 -4.81 13.65 -11.51
CA LYS A 298 -4.97 15.10 -11.81
C LYS A 298 -6.25 15.69 -11.21
N GLY A 299 -7.38 15.00 -11.36
CA GLY A 299 -8.65 15.47 -10.80
C GLY A 299 -8.65 15.44 -9.26
N PHE A 300 -8.15 14.34 -8.70
CA PHE A 300 -8.00 14.14 -7.26
C PHE A 300 -7.08 15.19 -6.61
N SER A 301 -6.00 15.55 -7.30
CA SER A 301 -5.01 16.51 -6.80
C SER A 301 -5.50 17.95 -6.82
N GLY A 302 -6.61 18.25 -7.51
CA GLY A 302 -7.25 19.58 -7.50
C GLY A 302 -7.82 19.99 -6.14
N SER A 303 -8.14 19.04 -5.26
CA SER A 303 -8.54 19.34 -3.88
C SER A 303 -7.34 19.73 -3.03
N GLY A 304 -7.44 20.87 -2.32
CA GLY A 304 -6.42 21.33 -1.37
C GLY A 304 -6.25 20.43 -0.14
N GLN A 305 -7.23 19.57 0.15
CA GLN A 305 -7.16 18.64 1.29
C GLN A 305 -6.36 17.37 0.97
N ASN A 306 -6.23 17.02 -0.31
CA ASN A 306 -5.51 15.83 -0.74
C ASN A 306 -4.02 16.12 -0.90
N GLY A 307 -3.19 15.09 -0.95
CA GLY A 307 -1.76 15.20 -1.26
C GLY A 307 -1.31 14.21 -2.33
N VAL A 308 -0.26 14.57 -3.06
CA VAL A 308 0.41 13.70 -4.02
C VAL A 308 1.92 13.90 -3.91
N PHE A 309 2.67 12.82 -3.88
CA PHE A 309 4.12 12.81 -4.03
C PHE A 309 4.46 11.72 -5.05
N ILE A 310 4.65 12.16 -6.30
CA ILE A 310 4.95 11.28 -7.43
C ILE A 310 6.38 11.54 -7.90
N ASN A 311 7.31 10.70 -7.46
CA ASN A 311 8.72 10.79 -7.87
C ASN A 311 9.01 9.89 -9.08
N SER A 312 10.12 10.15 -9.77
CA SER A 312 10.53 9.36 -10.94
C SER A 312 11.51 8.24 -10.62
N CYS A 313 11.49 7.75 -9.38
CA CYS A 313 12.31 6.63 -8.97
C CYS A 313 11.69 5.31 -9.44
N PHE A 314 12.51 4.42 -9.97
CA PHE A 314 12.19 2.99 -10.03
C PHE A 314 12.22 2.35 -8.63
N ALA A 315 11.15 2.51 -7.85
CA ALA A 315 11.02 1.95 -6.51
C ALA A 315 9.59 1.42 -6.25
N HIS A 316 9.44 0.72 -5.13
CA HIS A 316 8.17 0.21 -4.61
C HIS A 316 8.24 0.22 -3.06
N CYS A 317 7.16 0.62 -2.38
CA CYS A 317 7.09 0.81 -0.92
C CYS A 317 8.14 1.75 -0.32
N GLN A 318 7.89 3.06 -0.41
CA GLN A 318 8.85 4.07 0.00
C GLN A 318 8.69 4.55 1.44
N SER A 319 7.49 4.46 2.02
CA SER A 319 7.17 4.98 3.35
C SER A 319 7.71 4.12 4.49
N GLU A 320 7.81 2.81 4.29
CA GLU A 320 8.28 1.87 5.33
C GLU A 320 9.81 1.69 5.33
N ARG A 321 10.48 2.21 4.30
CA ARG A 321 11.91 2.09 4.09
C ARG A 321 12.63 3.35 4.53
N GLN A 322 13.53 3.24 5.50
CA GLN A 322 14.18 4.42 6.07
C GLN A 322 15.03 5.19 5.05
N ASP A 323 15.66 4.46 4.12
CA ASP A 323 16.50 5.01 3.06
C ASP A 323 15.70 5.82 2.02
N THR A 324 14.39 5.64 1.94
CA THR A 324 13.52 6.44 1.07
C THR A 324 12.62 7.41 1.84
N TRP A 325 12.27 7.09 3.08
CA TRP A 325 11.36 7.89 3.90
C TRP A 325 11.99 9.21 4.39
N TYR A 326 13.11 9.12 5.13
CA TYR A 326 13.65 10.28 5.85
C TYR A 326 15.18 10.29 6.05
N SER A 327 15.94 9.35 5.47
CA SER A 327 17.42 9.42 5.53
C SER A 327 17.97 10.72 4.90
N SER A 328 19.20 11.09 5.25
CA SER A 328 19.83 12.32 4.74
C SER A 328 19.96 12.37 3.21
N ASN A 329 20.08 11.20 2.58
CA ASN A 329 20.18 11.00 1.14
C ASN A 329 18.89 10.46 0.51
N SER A 330 17.76 10.47 1.22
CA SER A 330 16.50 9.96 0.67
C SER A 330 16.06 10.74 -0.59
N PRO A 331 15.26 10.13 -1.48
CA PRO A 331 14.68 10.83 -2.62
C PRO A 331 13.90 12.08 -2.19
N ARG A 332 13.98 13.13 -2.99
CA ARG A 332 13.36 14.42 -2.71
C ARG A 332 12.83 15.07 -3.97
N LEU A 333 11.69 15.75 -3.84
CA LEU A 333 11.14 16.59 -4.88
C LEU A 333 11.27 18.05 -4.45
N GLY A 334 12.07 18.81 -5.21
CA GLY A 334 12.58 20.09 -4.74
C GLY A 334 13.42 19.90 -3.48
N ASN A 335 13.03 20.58 -2.39
CA ASN A 335 13.69 20.49 -1.09
C ASN A 335 12.97 19.59 -0.07
N LYS A 336 11.99 18.79 -0.49
CA LYS A 336 11.14 17.99 0.41
C LYS A 336 11.41 16.49 0.28
N ARG A 337 11.75 15.86 1.40
CA ARG A 337 11.72 14.40 1.57
C ARG A 337 10.28 13.90 1.68
N ILE A 338 10.09 12.60 1.49
CA ILE A 338 8.77 11.98 1.59
C ILE A 338 8.14 12.21 2.97
N ALA A 339 8.88 11.98 4.06
CA ALA A 339 8.36 12.17 5.41
C ALA A 339 7.90 13.61 5.69
N GLU A 340 8.66 14.59 5.22
CA GLU A 340 8.33 16.01 5.39
C GLU A 340 7.08 16.39 4.62
N ALA A 341 6.94 15.93 3.37
CA ALA A 341 5.76 16.19 2.55
C ALA A 341 4.48 15.57 3.15
N VAL A 342 4.57 14.33 3.65
CA VAL A 342 3.45 13.65 4.31
C VAL A 342 3.10 14.35 5.63
N GLY A 343 4.10 14.71 6.45
CA GLY A 343 3.90 15.43 7.70
C GLY A 343 3.26 16.81 7.49
N ASP A 344 3.80 17.59 6.55
CA ASP A 344 3.27 18.91 6.23
C ASP A 344 1.84 18.85 5.71
N TRP A 345 1.51 17.85 4.89
CA TRP A 345 0.12 17.62 4.48
C TRP A 345 -0.78 17.19 5.64
N PHE A 346 -0.32 16.24 6.47
CA PHE A 346 -1.13 15.70 7.56
C PHE A 346 -1.47 16.79 8.59
N PHE A 347 -0.48 17.60 8.95
CA PHE A 347 -0.60 18.69 9.93
C PHE A 347 -0.97 20.04 9.32
N GLU A 348 -1.20 20.12 8.00
CA GLU A 348 -1.59 21.36 7.29
C GLU A 348 -0.55 22.49 7.42
N ARG A 349 0.74 22.12 7.38
CA ARG A 349 1.87 23.06 7.52
C ARG A 349 2.39 23.60 6.19
N GLY A 350 1.98 23.05 5.04
CA GLY A 350 2.55 23.46 3.75
C GLY A 350 1.94 22.79 2.53
N ASN A 351 2.65 22.90 1.39
CA ASN A 351 2.24 22.27 0.13
C ASN A 351 2.21 20.74 0.28
N ALA A 352 1.27 20.12 -0.43
CA ALA A 352 1.05 18.68 -0.44
C ALA A 352 1.16 18.08 -1.85
N LYS A 353 1.57 18.86 -2.86
CA LYS A 353 1.55 18.48 -4.28
C LYS A 353 2.96 18.52 -4.85
N TYR A 354 3.52 17.33 -5.06
CA TYR A 354 4.85 17.14 -5.61
C TYR A 354 4.78 16.12 -6.75
N THR A 355 5.29 16.52 -7.91
CA THR A 355 5.39 15.66 -9.08
C THR A 355 6.70 15.96 -9.77
N ASP A 356 7.44 14.89 -10.04
CA ASP A 356 8.78 14.95 -10.60
C ASP A 356 8.76 15.06 -12.13
N CYS A 357 9.89 15.41 -12.74
CA CYS A 357 10.11 15.33 -14.19
C CYS A 357 10.25 13.88 -14.66
N ALA A 358 10.33 13.60 -15.97
CA ALA A 358 10.53 12.22 -16.45
C ALA A 358 11.96 11.72 -16.16
N TYR A 359 12.11 10.42 -15.88
CA TYR A 359 13.43 9.78 -15.71
C TYR A 359 14.32 10.06 -16.95
N PRO A 360 15.64 10.32 -16.79
CA PRO A 360 16.46 10.20 -15.57
C PRO A 360 16.77 11.54 -14.88
N CYS A 361 15.78 12.41 -14.66
CA CYS A 361 16.07 13.75 -14.15
C CYS A 361 16.38 13.85 -12.65
N ASP A 362 15.86 12.94 -11.80
CA ASP A 362 16.02 13.01 -10.35
C ASP A 362 17.24 12.20 -9.88
N GLY A 363 18.34 12.90 -9.63
CA GLY A 363 19.59 12.33 -9.12
C GLY A 363 19.55 11.92 -7.64
N THR A 364 18.43 12.11 -6.93
CA THR A 364 18.26 11.70 -5.53
C THR A 364 17.57 10.34 -5.40
N CYS A 365 17.11 9.78 -6.52
CA CYS A 365 16.40 8.52 -6.52
C CYS A 365 17.26 7.32 -6.10
N HIS A 366 16.67 6.48 -5.25
CA HIS A 366 17.18 5.16 -4.94
C HIS A 366 16.48 4.12 -5.82
N HIS A 367 17.03 3.88 -7.02
CA HIS A 367 16.49 2.91 -7.95
C HIS A 367 16.73 1.46 -7.49
N LEU A 368 15.69 0.63 -7.55
CA LEU A 368 15.80 -0.81 -7.34
C LEU A 368 16.45 -1.46 -8.56
N VAL A 369 17.60 -2.10 -8.32
CA VAL A 369 18.33 -2.92 -9.30
C VAL A 369 18.20 -4.39 -8.88
N PHE A 370 17.72 -5.22 -9.79
CA PHE A 370 17.48 -6.64 -9.54
C PHE A 370 18.66 -7.45 -10.09
N LYS A 371 19.32 -8.21 -9.23
CA LYS A 371 20.33 -9.18 -9.69
C LYS A 371 19.61 -10.25 -10.50
N GLY A 372 20.01 -10.43 -11.77
CA GLY A 372 19.52 -11.53 -12.59
C GLY A 372 19.70 -12.86 -11.84
N ARG A 373 18.63 -13.66 -11.74
CA ARG A 373 18.81 -15.07 -11.39
C ARG A 373 19.41 -15.73 -12.64
N HIS A 374 20.66 -16.17 -12.53
CA HIS A 374 21.26 -17.08 -13.49
C HIS A 374 20.50 -18.41 -13.52
#